data_AF-A0A4Z0EHY6-F1
#
_entry.id   AF-A0A4Z0EHY6-F1
#
_cell.length_a   1.000
_cell.length_b   1.000
_cell.length_c   1.000
_cell.angle_alpha   90.00
_cell.angle_beta   90.00
_cell.angle_gamma   90.00
#
_symmetry.space_group_name_H-M   'P 1'
#
loop_
_entity.id
_entity.type
_entity.pdbx_description
1 polymer ?
#
loop_
_entity_poly.entity_id
_entity_poly.type
_entity_poly.pdbx_seq_one_letter_code
_entity_poly.pdbx_strand_id
1 'polypeptide(L)'
;MPHNLAVGEAVYYARDQAVGIIYETYTFIDGPQARPGVSLLLSNGSNVGGFSAQEADQFLLPLGDTGLDYRFSDVGQLAADYRRGLFGEAFHFAQVMHISKTLAGLPPQGE
;
A
#
# COMPACT_ATOMS: atom_id res chain seq x y z
N MET A 1 2.13 1.98 -17.21
CA MET A 1 2.25 0.50 -17.22
C MET A 1 1.65 0.00 -15.92
N PRO A 2 0.82 -1.05 -15.92
CA PRO A 2 0.31 -1.65 -14.69
C PRO A 2 1.48 -2.17 -13.83
N HIS A 3 1.46 -1.87 -12.53
CA HIS A 3 2.52 -2.24 -11.58
C HIS A 3 2.07 -3.44 -10.73
N ASN A 4 2.86 -4.51 -10.69
CA ASN A 4 2.56 -5.66 -9.84
C ASN A 4 2.86 -5.30 -8.38
N LEU A 5 1.83 -4.85 -7.65
CA LEU A 5 1.95 -4.56 -6.24
C LEU A 5 2.31 -5.83 -5.45
N ALA A 6 3.25 -5.69 -4.53
CA ALA A 6 3.75 -6.79 -3.69
C ALA A 6 3.55 -6.48 -2.20
N VAL A 7 3.56 -7.53 -1.36
CA VAL A 7 3.56 -7.35 0.10
C VAL A 7 4.76 -6.51 0.52
N GLY A 8 4.54 -5.55 1.41
CA GLY A 8 5.56 -4.61 1.88
C GLY A 8 5.69 -3.35 1.02
N GLU A 9 5.07 -3.29 -0.16
CA GLU A 9 5.04 -2.06 -0.92
C GLU A 9 4.11 -1.02 -0.29
N ALA A 10 4.56 0.23 -0.32
CA ALA A 10 3.79 1.40 0.04
C ALA A 10 3.01 1.94 -1.16
N VAL A 11 1.80 2.37 -0.88
CA VAL A 11 0.92 3.06 -1.82
C VAL A 11 0.31 4.30 -1.16
N TYR A 12 -0.11 5.26 -1.96
CA TYR A 12 -1.01 6.32 -1.54
C TYR A 12 -2.42 6.00 -1.99
N TYR A 13 -3.36 5.95 -1.06
CA TYR A 13 -4.78 5.73 -1.33
C TYR A 13 -5.50 7.07 -1.41
N ALA A 14 -5.78 7.52 -2.63
CA ALA A 14 -6.28 8.87 -2.88
C ALA A 14 -7.67 9.15 -2.26
N ARG A 15 -8.50 8.11 -2.11
CA ARG A 15 -9.86 8.25 -1.55
C ARG A 15 -9.86 8.66 -0.08
N ASP A 16 -8.95 8.08 0.70
CA ASP A 16 -8.83 8.35 2.14
C ASP A 16 -7.69 9.31 2.47
N GLN A 17 -6.99 9.81 1.44
CA GLN A 17 -5.84 10.71 1.54
C GLN A 17 -4.76 10.20 2.52
N ALA A 18 -4.51 8.89 2.48
CA ALA A 18 -3.63 8.21 3.42
C ALA A 18 -2.62 7.31 2.70
N VAL A 19 -1.43 7.18 3.29
CA VAL A 19 -0.49 6.13 2.88
C VAL A 19 -0.95 4.79 3.45
N GLY A 20 -0.71 3.73 2.69
CA GLY A 20 -1.00 2.37 3.10
C GLY A 20 0.11 1.41 2.69
N ILE A 21 0.13 0.24 3.34
CA ILE A 21 1.04 -0.86 3.08
C ILE A 21 0.24 -2.07 2.60
N ILE A 22 0.70 -2.67 1.51
CA ILE A 22 0.17 -3.94 1.02
C ILE A 22 0.59 -5.04 2.01
N TYR A 23 -0.37 -5.68 2.68
CA TYR A 23 -0.08 -6.72 3.67
C TYR A 23 -0.32 -8.15 3.12
N GLU A 24 -1.00 -8.27 1.98
CA GLU A 24 -1.36 -9.54 1.36
C GLU A 24 -1.58 -9.35 -0.15
N THR A 25 -1.25 -10.38 -0.94
CA THR A 25 -1.67 -10.52 -2.34
C THR A 25 -2.46 -11.81 -2.51
N TYR A 26 -3.48 -11.80 -3.38
CA TYR A 26 -4.36 -12.95 -3.58
C TYR A 26 -4.78 -13.13 -5.05
N THR A 27 -4.93 -14.37 -5.49
CA THR A 27 -5.01 -14.72 -6.93
C THR A 27 -6.43 -14.84 -7.48
N PHE A 28 -7.47 -14.50 -6.71
CA PHE A 28 -8.78 -15.15 -6.87
C PHE A 28 -9.94 -14.33 -7.44
N ILE A 29 -9.73 -13.17 -8.08
CA ILE A 29 -10.87 -12.39 -8.61
C ILE A 29 -11.09 -12.58 -10.12
N ASP A 30 -10.02 -12.59 -10.94
CA ASP A 30 -10.15 -12.51 -12.40
C ASP A 30 -9.61 -13.74 -13.16
N GLY A 31 -9.30 -14.83 -12.44
CA GLY A 31 -8.84 -16.11 -13.00
C GLY A 31 -7.34 -16.36 -12.90
N PRO A 32 -6.87 -17.58 -13.24
CA PRO A 32 -5.51 -18.06 -12.93
C PRO A 32 -4.37 -17.38 -13.70
N GLN A 33 -4.69 -16.55 -14.70
CA GLN A 33 -3.72 -15.78 -15.49
C GLN A 33 -3.79 -14.28 -15.17
N ALA A 34 -4.71 -13.86 -14.30
CA ALA A 34 -4.85 -12.47 -13.93
C ALA A 34 -3.77 -12.07 -12.92
N ARG A 35 -3.43 -10.79 -12.94
CA ARG A 35 -2.58 -10.17 -11.92
C ARG A 35 -3.26 -10.32 -10.55
N PRO A 36 -2.53 -10.67 -9.48
CA PRO A 36 -3.11 -10.80 -8.16
C PRO A 36 -3.72 -9.48 -7.68
N GLY A 37 -4.82 -9.59 -6.95
CA GLY A 37 -5.35 -8.51 -6.12
C GLY A 37 -4.51 -8.34 -4.85
N VAL A 38 -4.78 -7.28 -4.12
CA VAL A 38 -3.99 -6.86 -2.96
C VAL A 38 -4.87 -6.39 -1.82
N SER A 39 -4.45 -6.63 -0.58
CA SER A 39 -5.12 -6.10 0.62
C SER A 39 -4.28 -4.99 1.26
N LEU A 40 -4.95 -3.93 1.72
CA LEU A 40 -4.30 -2.69 2.16
C LEU A 40 -4.57 -2.35 3.64
N LEU A 41 -3.50 -2.06 4.37
CA LEU A 41 -3.55 -1.50 5.72
C LEU A 41 -3.13 -0.02 5.66
N LEU A 42 -3.97 0.89 6.13
CA LEU A 42 -3.67 2.32 6.18
C LEU A 42 -2.84 2.69 7.43
N SER A 43 -2.14 3.83 7.36
CA SER A 43 -1.30 4.33 8.46
C SER A 43 -2.03 4.58 9.77
N ASN A 44 -3.35 4.81 9.72
CA ASN A 44 -4.22 4.94 10.89
C ASN A 44 -4.70 3.60 11.47
N GLY A 45 -4.26 2.47 10.92
CA GLY A 45 -4.61 1.13 11.35
C GLY A 45 -5.90 0.57 10.74
N SER A 46 -6.57 1.34 9.87
CA SER A 46 -7.73 0.85 9.14
C SER A 46 -7.33 -0.19 8.10
N ASN A 47 -7.90 -1.38 8.20
CA ASN A 47 -7.89 -2.36 7.12
C ASN A 47 -9.04 -2.01 6.16
N VAL A 48 -8.69 -1.50 4.97
CA VAL A 48 -9.70 -1.11 3.95
C VAL A 48 -10.10 -2.26 3.04
N GLY A 49 -9.54 -3.45 3.25
CA GLY A 49 -9.88 -4.66 2.51
C GLY A 49 -9.07 -4.84 1.22
N GLY A 50 -9.61 -5.70 0.36
CA GLY A 50 -8.98 -6.14 -0.88
C GLY A 50 -9.36 -5.29 -2.10
N PHE A 51 -8.41 -5.12 -3.00
CA PHE A 51 -8.54 -4.53 -4.32
C PHE A 51 -8.22 -5.59 -5.37
N SER A 52 -9.08 -5.78 -6.36
CA SER A 52 -8.71 -6.43 -7.62
C SER A 52 -7.54 -5.68 -8.28
N ALA A 53 -6.89 -6.32 -9.26
CA ALA A 53 -5.85 -5.66 -10.05
C ALA A 53 -6.38 -4.35 -10.69
N GLN A 54 -7.56 -4.40 -11.29
CA GLN A 54 -8.15 -3.23 -11.94
C GLN A 54 -8.44 -2.09 -10.94
N GLU A 55 -8.99 -2.41 -9.77
CA GLU A 55 -9.24 -1.41 -8.72
C GLU A 55 -7.93 -0.84 -8.17
N ALA A 56 -6.89 -1.67 -8.01
CA ALA A 56 -5.58 -1.22 -7.58
C ALA A 56 -4.99 -0.20 -8.57
N ASP A 57 -5.09 -0.43 -9.88
CA ASP A 57 -4.64 0.52 -10.90
C ASP A 57 -5.42 1.84 -10.88
N GLN A 58 -6.70 1.79 -10.51
CA GLN A 58 -7.55 2.97 -10.48
C GLN A 58 -7.36 3.81 -9.22
N PHE A 59 -7.15 3.18 -8.06
CA PHE A 59 -7.24 3.86 -6.77
C PHE A 59 -5.92 3.97 -6.01
N LEU A 60 -4.93 3.14 -6.31
CA LEU A 60 -3.68 3.08 -5.56
C LEU A 60 -2.54 3.71 -6.39
N LEU A 61 -1.83 4.65 -5.78
CA LEU A 61 -0.63 5.25 -6.38
C LEU A 61 0.61 4.59 -5.76
N PRO A 62 1.40 3.80 -6.51
CA PRO A 62 2.60 3.15 -5.98
C PRO A 62 3.64 4.16 -5.49
N LEU A 63 4.08 4.01 -4.24
CA LEU A 63 5.14 4.82 -3.64
C LEU A 63 6.48 4.11 -3.73
N GLY A 64 6.51 2.81 -3.50
CA GLY A 64 7.71 1.98 -3.63
C GLY A 64 7.80 0.94 -2.51
N ASP A 65 8.84 0.12 -2.57
CA ASP A 65 9.12 -0.88 -1.54
C ASP A 65 9.52 -0.22 -0.21
N THR A 66 9.04 -0.76 0.91
CA THR A 66 9.45 -0.33 2.26
C THR A 66 10.44 -1.28 2.91
N GLY A 67 10.71 -2.44 2.30
CA GLY A 67 11.52 -3.51 2.89
C GLY A 67 10.78 -4.33 3.94
N LEU A 68 9.47 -4.10 4.15
CA LEU A 68 8.66 -4.90 5.06
C LEU A 68 8.40 -6.30 4.48
N ASP A 69 8.97 -7.32 5.11
CA ASP A 69 8.60 -8.72 4.87
C ASP A 69 7.51 -9.13 5.89
N TYR A 70 6.26 -9.11 5.46
CA TYR A 70 5.11 -9.43 6.31
C TYR A 70 4.39 -10.70 5.85
N ARG A 71 3.97 -11.52 6.82
CA ARG A 71 3.17 -12.71 6.56
C ARG A 71 1.83 -12.60 7.28
N PHE A 72 0.79 -12.35 6.48
CA PHE A 72 -0.58 -12.35 6.94
C PHE A 72 -1.08 -13.77 7.25
N SER A 73 -1.80 -13.91 8.37
CA SER A 73 -2.54 -15.12 8.74
C SER A 73 -4.03 -14.83 8.86
N ASP A 74 -4.39 -13.83 9.67
CA ASP A 74 -5.78 -13.41 9.89
C ASP A 74 -5.87 -11.95 10.37
N VAL A 75 -7.09 -11.40 10.33
CA VAL A 75 -7.35 -10.00 10.70
C VAL A 75 -7.07 -9.69 12.18
N GLY A 76 -7.15 -10.69 13.06
CA GLY A 76 -6.84 -10.54 14.47
C GLY A 76 -5.34 -10.38 14.70
N GLN A 77 -4.53 -11.20 14.03
CA GLN A 77 -3.07 -11.06 13.97
C GLN A 77 -2.67 -9.69 13.40
N LEU A 78 -3.23 -9.29 12.26
CA LEU A 78 -2.95 -8.00 11.63
C LEU A 78 -3.18 -6.82 12.57
N ALA A 79 -4.34 -6.78 13.25
CA ALA A 79 -4.67 -5.73 14.20
C ALA A 79 -3.74 -5.75 15.42
N ALA A 80 -3.33 -6.93 15.90
CA ALA A 80 -2.38 -7.05 17.01
C ALA A 80 -0.98 -6.56 16.62
N ASP A 81 -0.51 -6.92 15.43
CA ASP A 81 0.81 -6.53 14.90
C ASP A 81 0.88 -5.02 14.64
N TYR A 82 -0.19 -4.41 14.12
CA TYR A 82 -0.32 -2.96 14.02
C TYR A 82 -0.22 -2.27 15.39
N ARG A 83 -0.99 -2.73 16.38
CA ARG A 83 -0.94 -2.16 17.75
C ARG A 83 0.42 -2.31 18.42
N ARG A 84 1.18 -3.35 18.06
CA ARG A 84 2.55 -3.57 18.54
C ARG A 84 3.59 -2.70 17.82
N GLY A 85 3.19 -1.95 16.79
CA GLY A 85 4.07 -1.06 16.04
C GLY A 85 4.90 -1.75 14.96
N LEU A 86 4.58 -2.99 14.57
CA LEU A 86 5.34 -3.75 13.57
C LEU A 86 5.47 -2.99 12.24
N PHE A 87 4.43 -2.26 11.85
CA PHE A 87 4.38 -1.49 10.60
C PHE A 87 4.97 -0.08 10.72
N GLY A 88 5.49 0.33 11.89
CA GLY A 88 5.87 1.72 12.17
C GLY A 88 6.94 2.25 11.22
N GLU A 89 8.01 1.49 10.99
CA GLU A 89 9.08 1.85 10.07
C GLU A 89 8.61 1.90 8.62
N ALA A 90 7.81 0.90 8.19
CA ALA A 90 7.23 0.86 6.85
C ALA A 90 6.35 2.09 6.57
N PHE A 91 5.50 2.49 7.53
CA PHE A 91 4.69 3.69 7.40
C PHE A 91 5.52 4.98 7.41
N HIS A 92 6.60 5.03 8.18
CA HIS A 92 7.52 6.16 8.15
C HIS A 92 8.14 6.32 6.75
N PHE A 93 8.66 5.23 6.17
CA PHE A 93 9.19 5.26 4.80
C PHE A 93 8.13 5.60 3.76
N ALA A 94 6.92 5.06 3.89
CA ALA A 94 5.80 5.41 3.02
C ALA A 94 5.51 6.92 3.02
N GLN A 95 5.51 7.57 4.19
CA GLN A 95 5.32 9.01 4.30
C GLN A 95 6.45 9.80 3.62
N VAL A 96 7.71 9.41 3.86
CA VAL A 96 8.88 10.05 3.24
C VAL A 96 8.81 9.93 1.71
N MET A 97 8.47 8.73 1.19
CA MET A 97 8.29 8.51 -0.24
C MET A 97 7.16 9.37 -0.83
N HIS A 98 6.02 9.45 -0.14
CA HIS A 98 4.90 10.27 -0.59
C HIS A 98 5.25 11.76 -0.67
N ILE A 99 5.89 12.30 0.37
CA ILE A 99 6.34 13.70 0.40
C ILE A 99 7.36 13.94 -0.72
N SER A 100 8.35 13.06 -0.87
CA SER A 100 9.42 13.20 -1.87
C SER A 100 8.86 13.21 -3.30
N LYS A 101 7.92 12.30 -3.61
CA LYS A 101 7.26 12.27 -4.92
C LYS A 101 6.37 13.49 -5.16
N THR A 102 5.65 13.94 -4.13
CA THR A 102 4.82 15.15 -4.22
C THR A 102 5.69 16.37 -4.52
N LEU A 103 6.81 16.55 -3.81
CA LEU A 103 7.73 17.66 -4.03
C LEU A 103 8.43 17.58 -5.40
N ALA A 104 8.83 16.40 -5.84
CA ALA A 104 9.45 16.20 -7.16
C ALA A 104 8.46 16.41 -8.33
N GLY A 105 7.16 16.23 -8.08
CA GLY A 105 6.10 16.43 -9.07
C GLY A 105 5.58 17.87 -9.15
N LEU A 106 5.95 18.75 -8.20
CA LEU A 106 5.61 20.16 -8.30
C LEU A 106 6.49 20.83 -9.37
N PRO A 107 5.93 21.65 -10.27
CA PRO A 107 6.75 22.49 -11.13
C PRO A 107 7.64 23.38 -10.24
N PRO A 108 8.88 23.69 -10.65
CA PRO A 108 9.72 24.60 -9.89
C PRO A 108 8.95 25.91 -9.70
N GLN A 109 8.74 26.29 -8.44
CA GLN A 109 8.23 27.62 -8.11
C GLN A 109 9.37 28.60 -8.33
N GLY A 110 9.51 29.04 -9.58
CA GLY A 110 10.45 30.06 -10.03
C GLY A 110 9.70 31.35 -10.37
N GLU A 111 10.00 32.34 -9.54
CA GLU A 111 9.84 33.81 -9.59
C GLU A 111 9.40 34.49 -10.91
#